data_AF-A0A665WKL0-F1
#
_entry.id   AF-A0A665WKL0-F1
#
_cell.length_a   1.000
_cell.length_b   1.000
_cell.length_c   1.000
_cell.angle_alpha   90.00
_cell.angle_beta   90.00
_cell.angle_gamma   90.00
#
_symmetry.space_group_name_H-M   'P 1'
#
loop_
_entity.id
_entity.type
_entity.pdbx_description
1 polymer ?
#
loop_
_entity_poly.entity_id
_entity_poly.type
_entity_poly.pdbx_seq_one_letter_code
_entity_poly.pdbx_strand_id
1 'polypeptide(L)'
;QRKLFEYFLVVSLQKSKGGTQYMPEVTQQFPPKVSSRYLSSFTVLSTHPLSILLICYGHGGLELITADICEMFSFVLTGEDGSRRFGYCRRLLPSGKGKRLPEVYCIVSHLGCFNLFSKVLDEVERRRALSPALVQPFMRAIMEAQFPAPGRTITVKTFLPGSGTEVSELCRPSDSRLEHVNFECLFSCLSLRLLLRVFSSLLLERRVIFTADKLSTLSQCCHAMVALLYPFVWQHTYIPVLPSAMLDIVCTPTPFMVGLLSSSLPQLTELPLEELDDEDSILPPKLQSALENVLERRRDTVVSEAFVRFFVELVGHYPLFITGEREDGYSSSSSSPVPCSFQREGFRKAIPSKSVRRFLEVFMETQMFGWFIEERELHRQALRGTEVWQQAQVQIQVMDSLVQNSFSFLRTV
;
A
#
# COMPACT_ATOMS: atom_id res chain seq x y z
N GLN A 1 10.89 19.83 -1.43
CA GLN A 1 11.89 19.17 -0.56
C GLN A 1 11.37 17.79 -0.19
N ARG A 2 12.11 16.72 -0.49
CA ARG A 2 11.71 15.35 -0.12
C ARG A 2 11.95 15.15 1.38
N LYS A 3 10.90 14.85 2.15
CA LYS A 3 10.94 14.59 3.60
C LYS A 3 10.57 13.13 3.87
N LEU A 4 11.10 12.55 4.95
CA LEU A 4 10.75 11.17 5.34
C LEU A 4 9.29 11.05 5.75
N PHE A 5 8.73 12.03 6.43
CA PHE A 5 7.32 12.06 6.81
C PHE A 5 6.79 13.49 6.78
N GLU A 6 5.47 13.64 6.69
CA GLU A 6 4.77 14.94 6.74
C GLU A 6 4.42 15.31 8.18
N TYR A 7 3.81 14.36 8.90
CA TYR A 7 3.32 14.56 10.26
C TYR A 7 3.68 13.40 11.16
N PHE A 8 3.93 13.74 12.42
CA PHE A 8 3.88 12.81 13.53
C PHE A 8 2.84 13.31 14.52
N LEU A 9 1.92 12.43 14.90
CA LEU A 9 0.77 12.73 15.74
C LEU A 9 0.77 11.77 16.92
N VAL A 10 0.47 12.30 18.10
CA VAL A 10 0.07 11.51 19.26
C VAL A 10 -1.41 11.77 19.47
N VAL A 11 -2.20 10.71 19.37
CA VAL A 11 -3.63 10.74 19.62
C VAL A 11 -3.91 10.07 20.95
N SER A 12 -4.79 10.69 21.74
CA SER A 12 -5.30 10.09 22.97
C SER A 12 -6.80 10.35 23.10
N LEU A 13 -7.48 9.54 23.90
CA LEU A 13 -8.88 9.77 24.24
C LEU A 13 -8.99 10.76 25.40
N GLN A 14 -9.64 11.89 25.18
CA GLN A 14 -9.91 12.91 26.19
C GLN A 14 -11.39 12.91 26.57
N LYS A 15 -11.67 13.21 27.84
CA LYS A 15 -13.05 13.28 28.35
C LYS A 15 -13.70 14.55 27.80
N SER A 16 -14.84 14.42 27.13
CA SER A 16 -15.61 15.57 26.64
C SER A 16 -15.98 16.52 27.79
N LYS A 17 -16.11 17.82 27.48
CA LYS A 17 -16.47 18.88 28.45
C LYS A 17 -17.79 18.62 29.19
N GLY A 18 -18.67 17.79 28.63
CA GLY A 18 -19.93 17.31 29.25
C GLY A 18 -19.80 16.04 30.11
N GLY A 19 -18.62 15.46 30.20
CA GLY A 19 -18.27 14.40 31.16
C GLY A 19 -18.75 12.97 30.87
N THR A 20 -19.56 12.75 29.84
CA THR A 20 -20.20 11.45 29.56
C THR A 20 -19.56 10.64 28.43
N GLN A 21 -18.78 11.27 27.54
CA GLN A 21 -18.18 10.61 26.37
C GLN A 21 -16.68 10.92 26.26
N TYR A 22 -15.89 9.95 25.80
CA TYR A 22 -14.49 10.17 25.41
C TYR A 22 -14.42 10.46 23.91
N MET A 23 -13.61 11.45 23.53
CA MET A 23 -13.35 11.77 22.14
C MET A 23 -11.85 11.71 21.86
N PRO A 24 -11.44 11.14 20.72
CA PRO A 24 -10.04 11.13 20.33
C PRO A 24 -9.59 12.56 20.00
N GLU A 25 -8.44 12.98 20.55
CA GLU A 25 -7.83 14.29 20.33
C GLU A 25 -6.33 14.15 20.04
N VAL A 26 -5.81 15.02 19.18
CA VAL A 26 -4.36 15.14 18.93
C VAL A 26 -3.74 15.89 20.10
N THR A 27 -3.00 15.19 20.96
CA THR A 27 -2.33 15.78 22.13
C THR A 27 -0.93 16.28 21.83
N GLN A 28 -0.28 15.70 20.83
CA GLN A 28 1.01 16.19 20.35
C GLN A 28 1.07 16.10 18.83
N GLN A 29 1.72 17.08 18.21
CA GLN A 29 1.95 17.12 16.79
C GLN A 29 3.36 17.62 16.49
N PHE A 30 4.01 17.00 15.51
CA PHE A 30 5.25 17.45 14.93
C PHE A 30 5.16 17.42 13.39
N PRO A 31 5.55 18.50 12.68
CA PRO A 31 6.01 19.81 13.18
C PRO A 31 4.92 20.62 13.92
N PRO A 32 5.27 21.51 14.88
CA PRO A 32 4.31 22.21 15.74
C PRO A 32 3.53 23.36 15.06
N LYS A 33 3.81 23.67 13.78
CA LYS A 33 3.14 24.73 13.01
C LYS A 33 2.74 24.20 11.64
N VAL A 34 1.47 23.83 11.48
CA VAL A 34 0.80 23.86 10.17
C VAL A 34 -0.53 24.57 10.37
N SER A 35 -0.72 25.68 9.67
CA SER A 35 -1.95 26.45 9.73
C SER A 35 -3.14 25.57 9.39
N SER A 36 -4.18 25.66 10.23
CA SER A 36 -5.51 25.05 10.08
C SER A 36 -6.15 25.21 8.67
N ARG A 37 -5.62 26.10 7.81
CA ARG A 37 -6.08 26.33 6.43
C ARG A 37 -5.76 25.20 5.44
N TYR A 38 -4.78 24.33 5.70
CA TYR A 38 -4.56 23.12 4.90
C TYR A 38 -5.40 21.92 5.36
N LEU A 39 -6.18 22.08 6.43
CA LEU A 39 -7.06 21.03 6.93
C LEU A 39 -8.51 21.21 6.47
N SER A 40 -8.86 22.35 5.85
CA SER A 40 -10.24 22.74 5.56
C SER A 40 -10.70 22.56 4.10
N SER A 41 -9.88 22.00 3.23
CA SER A 41 -10.20 21.84 1.80
C SER A 41 -9.87 20.44 1.31
N PHE A 42 -10.40 19.41 1.93
CA PHE A 42 -10.28 18.08 1.35
C PHE A 42 -11.46 17.19 1.70
N THR A 43 -12.02 16.53 0.69
CA THR A 43 -13.20 15.68 0.82
C THR A 43 -12.89 14.35 1.53
N VAL A 44 -13.82 13.97 2.42
CA VAL A 44 -14.19 12.70 3.12
C VAL A 44 -13.10 11.68 3.57
N LEU A 45 -11.96 11.53 2.89
CA LEU A 45 -10.88 10.58 3.25
C LEU A 45 -9.47 11.21 3.34
N SER A 46 -9.36 12.53 3.21
CA SER A 46 -8.08 13.21 3.09
C SER A 46 -7.65 13.86 4.41
N THR A 47 -6.56 13.34 5.00
CA THR A 47 -5.65 13.96 6.00
C THR A 47 -6.27 14.87 7.08
N HIS A 48 -7.54 14.70 7.40
CA HIS A 48 -8.14 15.41 8.50
C HIS A 48 -7.72 14.68 9.78
N PRO A 49 -7.28 15.38 10.83
CA PRO A 49 -7.03 14.78 12.14
C PRO A 49 -8.20 13.87 12.53
N LEU A 50 -9.45 14.32 12.34
CA LEU A 50 -10.66 13.53 12.62
C LEU A 50 -10.69 12.14 11.94
N SER A 51 -10.24 11.98 10.69
CA SER A 51 -10.20 10.67 10.05
C SER A 51 -9.18 9.76 10.71
N ILE A 52 -8.00 10.28 11.05
CA ILE A 52 -6.96 9.56 11.79
C ILE A 52 -7.47 9.18 13.19
N LEU A 53 -8.15 10.11 13.86
CA LEU A 53 -8.76 9.93 15.16
C LEU A 53 -9.81 8.80 15.15
N LEU A 54 -10.66 8.75 14.11
CA LEU A 54 -11.67 7.70 13.90
C LEU A 54 -11.03 6.34 13.59
N ILE A 55 -9.99 6.30 12.76
CA ILE A 55 -9.24 5.08 12.43
C ILE A 55 -8.55 4.50 13.68
N CYS A 56 -7.98 5.36 14.53
CA CYS A 56 -7.20 4.95 15.68
C CYS A 56 -8.03 4.31 16.80
N TYR A 57 -9.32 4.66 16.92
CA TYR A 57 -10.16 4.24 18.05
C TYR A 57 -11.49 3.57 17.69
N GLY A 58 -11.96 3.67 16.43
CA GLY A 58 -13.28 3.17 16.04
C GLY A 58 -14.43 3.89 16.77
N HIS A 59 -15.68 3.66 16.34
CA HIS A 59 -16.86 4.23 17.02
C HIS A 59 -17.40 3.37 18.18
N GLY A 60 -16.82 2.20 18.45
CA GLY A 60 -17.36 1.23 19.42
C GLY A 60 -16.30 0.67 20.35
N GLY A 61 -16.55 0.73 21.66
CA GLY A 61 -15.84 -0.03 22.68
C GLY A 61 -14.66 0.67 23.34
N LEU A 62 -14.93 1.73 24.10
CA LEU A 62 -14.01 2.28 25.10
C LEU A 62 -13.90 1.32 26.29
N GLU A 63 -13.16 0.23 26.11
CA GLU A 63 -12.81 -0.60 27.26
C GLU A 63 -11.56 -0.03 27.93
N LEU A 64 -11.70 0.26 29.22
CA LEU A 64 -10.57 0.55 30.09
C LEU A 64 -9.74 -0.72 30.21
N ILE A 65 -8.63 -0.77 29.48
CA ILE A 65 -7.77 -1.93 29.40
C ILE A 65 -6.78 -1.91 30.57
N THR A 66 -6.52 -3.10 31.12
CA THR A 66 -5.52 -3.33 32.18
C THR A 66 -4.29 -4.09 31.69
N ALA A 67 -4.37 -4.74 30.52
CA ALA A 67 -3.27 -5.48 29.90
C ALA A 67 -2.40 -4.58 29.01
N ASP A 68 -1.10 -4.84 28.96
CA ASP A 68 -0.18 -4.14 28.06
C ASP A 68 -0.54 -4.49 26.61
N ILE A 69 -1.16 -3.54 25.91
CA ILE A 69 -1.43 -3.63 24.48
C ILE A 69 -0.37 -2.81 23.75
N CYS A 70 0.38 -3.49 22.89
CA CYS A 70 1.19 -2.91 21.84
C CYS A 70 0.73 -3.50 20.51
N GLU A 71 0.09 -2.67 19.67
CA GLU A 71 -0.36 -3.09 18.34
C GLU A 71 0.15 -2.12 17.29
N MET A 72 0.74 -2.66 16.22
CA MET A 72 1.13 -1.88 15.05
C MET A 72 0.17 -2.15 13.89
N PHE A 73 -0.33 -1.09 13.29
CA PHE A 73 -1.20 -1.15 12.11
C PHE A 73 -0.94 0.05 11.22
N SER A 74 -1.50 0.01 10.02
CA SER A 74 -1.40 1.10 9.06
C SER A 74 -2.70 1.37 8.36
N PHE A 75 -2.85 2.62 7.93
CA PHE A 75 -3.95 3.05 7.09
C PHE A 75 -3.43 3.80 5.87
N VAL A 76 -4.29 3.96 4.87
CA VAL A 76 -3.99 4.75 3.68
C VAL A 76 -5.04 5.83 3.54
N LEU A 77 -4.55 7.05 3.27
CA LEU A 77 -5.36 8.20 2.91
C LEU A 77 -5.12 8.48 1.43
N THR A 78 -6.20 8.62 0.67
CA THR A 78 -6.15 8.92 -0.75
C THR A 78 -6.56 10.38 -0.96
N GLY A 79 -5.70 11.16 -1.60
CA GLY A 79 -5.97 12.53 -2.01
C GLY A 79 -6.89 12.58 -3.23
N GLU A 80 -7.42 13.77 -3.51
CA GLU A 80 -8.31 14.02 -4.65
C GLU A 80 -7.60 13.82 -6.00
N ASP A 81 -6.27 13.93 -6.01
CA ASP A 81 -5.38 13.66 -7.14
C ASP A 81 -4.97 12.17 -7.27
N GLY A 82 -5.54 11.29 -6.45
CA GLY A 82 -5.17 9.88 -6.37
C GLY A 82 -3.87 9.60 -5.62
N SER A 83 -3.19 10.65 -5.11
CA SER A 83 -1.97 10.47 -4.33
C SER A 83 -2.26 9.75 -3.01
N ARG A 84 -1.36 8.85 -2.60
CA ARG A 84 -1.51 8.08 -1.36
C ARG A 84 -0.59 8.61 -0.27
N ARG A 85 -1.12 8.65 0.95
CA ARG A 85 -0.37 8.82 2.20
C ARG A 85 -0.60 7.62 3.09
N PHE A 86 0.47 7.14 3.68
CA PHE A 86 0.48 6.01 4.60
C PHE A 86 0.56 6.54 6.01
N GLY A 87 -0.39 6.12 6.86
CA GLY A 87 -0.32 6.30 8.30
C GLY A 87 0.24 5.04 8.93
N TYR A 88 1.34 5.16 9.65
CA TYR A 88 1.96 4.09 10.42
C TYR A 88 1.69 4.31 11.89
N CYS A 89 0.93 3.42 12.51
CA CYS A 89 0.42 3.58 13.85
C CYS A 89 1.01 2.56 14.82
N ARG A 90 1.33 3.02 16.02
CA ARG A 90 1.62 2.18 17.19
C ARG A 90 0.65 2.55 18.29
N ARG A 91 -0.26 1.65 18.63
CA ARG A 91 -1.21 1.78 19.73
C ARG A 91 -0.56 1.23 21.00
N LEU A 92 -0.43 2.09 22.02
CA LEU A 92 0.26 1.81 23.26
C LEU A 92 -0.62 2.16 24.46
N LEU A 93 -0.57 1.35 25.51
CA LEU A 93 -1.10 1.75 26.80
C LEU A 93 -0.09 2.70 27.50
N PRO A 94 -0.49 3.87 28.02
CA PRO A 94 0.39 4.74 28.84
C PRO A 94 0.84 4.06 30.12
N SER A 95 2.06 4.30 30.59
CA SER A 95 2.57 3.77 31.87
C SER A 95 1.76 4.30 33.06
N GLY A 96 1.51 3.46 34.07
CA GLY A 96 0.68 3.80 35.22
C GLY A 96 0.03 2.59 35.88
N LYS A 97 -0.69 2.79 36.98
CA LYS A 97 -1.47 1.73 37.65
C LYS A 97 -2.95 1.88 37.31
N GLY A 98 -3.63 0.76 37.13
CA GLY A 98 -5.09 0.71 36.94
C GLY A 98 -5.55 0.88 35.48
N LYS A 99 -6.86 1.12 35.37
CA LYS A 99 -7.62 1.28 34.14
C LYS A 99 -7.18 2.53 33.38
N ARG A 100 -6.65 2.35 32.16
CA ARG A 100 -6.08 3.42 31.34
C ARG A 100 -6.65 3.35 29.92
N LEU A 101 -6.59 4.48 29.21
CA LEU A 101 -6.97 4.55 27.81
C LEU A 101 -5.72 4.49 26.95
N PRO A 102 -5.74 3.75 25.83
CA PRO A 102 -4.59 3.67 24.94
C PRO A 102 -4.33 5.02 24.26
N GLU A 103 -3.08 5.25 23.89
CA GLU A 103 -2.59 6.31 23.02
C GLU A 103 -2.16 5.72 21.67
N VAL A 104 -2.29 6.48 20.59
CA VAL A 104 -1.79 6.08 19.27
C VAL A 104 -0.74 7.06 18.78
N TYR A 105 0.43 6.52 18.46
CA TYR A 105 1.57 7.23 17.88
C TYR A 105 1.54 6.98 16.37
N CYS A 106 1.35 8.04 15.58
CA CYS A 106 1.08 7.93 14.14
C CYS A 106 2.09 8.75 13.34
N ILE A 107 2.78 8.11 12.38
CA ILE A 107 3.61 8.78 11.37
C ILE A 107 2.84 8.79 10.05
N VAL A 108 2.68 9.96 9.44
CA VAL A 108 2.04 10.12 8.12
C VAL A 108 3.12 10.43 7.08
N SER A 109 3.22 9.60 6.04
CA SER A 109 4.23 9.76 4.99
C SER A 109 3.71 9.39 3.60
N HIS A 110 4.28 10.00 2.56
CA HIS A 110 4.12 9.54 1.17
C HIS A 110 4.93 8.26 0.86
N LEU A 111 5.83 7.84 1.75
CA LEU A 111 6.67 6.66 1.55
C LEU A 111 5.97 5.41 2.07
N GLY A 112 5.78 4.42 1.19
CA GLY A 112 5.32 3.07 1.55
C GLY A 112 6.39 2.22 2.24
N CYS A 113 7.08 2.72 3.26
CA CYS A 113 8.25 2.07 3.87
C CYS A 113 7.96 1.48 5.26
N PHE A 114 7.21 0.38 5.32
CA PHE A 114 6.78 -0.26 6.59
C PHE A 114 7.92 -0.53 7.56
N ASN A 115 8.98 -1.22 7.13
CA ASN A 115 10.09 -1.58 8.01
C ASN A 115 10.83 -0.34 8.54
N LEU A 116 10.96 0.70 7.72
CA LEU A 116 11.58 1.96 8.14
C LEU A 116 10.76 2.61 9.25
N PHE A 117 9.45 2.81 9.05
CA PHE A 117 8.61 3.47 10.05
C PHE A 117 8.31 2.58 11.26
N SER A 118 8.33 1.25 11.11
CA SER A 118 8.29 0.31 12.22
C SER A 118 9.46 0.54 13.17
N LYS A 119 10.70 0.58 12.64
CA LYS A 119 11.90 0.90 13.43
C LYS A 119 11.84 2.28 14.09
N VAL A 120 11.28 3.28 13.40
CA VAL A 120 11.07 4.61 14.00
C VAL A 120 10.09 4.52 15.17
N LEU A 121 8.98 3.80 15.02
CA LEU A 121 7.97 3.64 16.07
C LEU A 121 8.48 2.81 17.26
N ASP A 122 9.33 1.80 17.03
CA ASP A 122 10.01 1.06 18.12
C ASP A 122 10.85 2.01 18.98
N GLU A 123 11.58 2.92 18.33
CA GLU A 123 12.42 3.89 19.01
C GLU A 123 11.59 4.99 19.71
N VAL A 124 10.44 5.38 19.14
CA VAL A 124 9.45 6.24 19.81
C VAL A 124 8.94 5.59 21.09
N GLU A 125 8.54 4.31 21.03
CA GLU A 125 8.06 3.55 22.18
C GLU A 125 9.13 3.47 23.28
N ARG A 126 10.37 3.13 22.91
CA ARG A 126 11.51 3.07 23.83
C ARG A 126 11.79 4.41 24.52
N ARG A 127 11.82 5.51 23.76
CA ARG A 127 12.07 6.86 24.31
C ARG A 127 10.94 7.33 25.21
N ARG A 128 9.69 7.08 24.81
CA ARG A 128 8.51 7.41 25.59
C ARG A 128 8.52 6.73 26.95
N ALA A 129 8.95 5.46 27.02
CA ALA A 129 9.04 4.71 28.27
C ALA A 129 9.99 5.36 29.30
N LEU A 130 10.99 6.12 28.82
CA LEU A 130 11.88 6.92 29.67
C LEU A 130 11.27 8.29 30.00
N SER A 131 10.84 9.03 28.98
CA SER A 131 10.11 10.28 29.13
C SER A 131 9.45 10.68 27.81
N PRO A 132 8.13 11.01 27.79
CA PRO A 132 7.46 11.49 26.59
C PRO A 132 8.13 12.70 25.92
N ALA A 133 8.84 13.54 26.68
CA ALA A 133 9.55 14.70 26.16
C ALA A 133 10.72 14.35 25.23
N LEU A 134 11.22 13.11 25.27
CA LEU A 134 12.33 12.63 24.43
C LEU A 134 11.92 12.27 23.00
N VAL A 135 10.62 12.12 22.75
CA VAL A 135 10.08 11.76 21.43
C VAL A 135 10.23 12.93 20.44
N GLN A 136 9.90 14.15 20.85
CA GLN A 136 9.90 15.30 19.94
C GLN A 136 11.31 15.64 19.39
N PRO A 137 12.39 15.67 20.18
CA PRO A 137 13.76 15.83 19.66
C PRO A 137 14.16 14.72 18.68
N PHE A 138 13.74 13.48 18.93
CA PHE A 138 13.99 12.36 18.02
C PHE A 138 13.28 12.52 16.68
N MET A 139 11.99 12.86 16.69
CA MET A 139 11.24 13.12 15.45
C MET A 139 11.81 14.31 14.67
N ARG A 140 12.32 15.34 15.36
CA ARG A 140 13.04 16.44 14.72
C ARG A 140 14.29 15.96 14.02
N ALA A 141 15.13 15.17 14.68
CA ALA A 141 16.35 14.64 14.09
C ALA A 141 16.07 13.78 12.85
N ILE A 142 15.01 12.96 12.85
CA ILE A 142 14.60 12.18 11.66
C ILE A 142 14.19 13.10 10.51
N MET A 143 13.40 14.14 10.79
CA MET A 143 12.93 15.05 9.73
C MET A 143 14.05 15.92 9.15
N GLU A 144 15.05 16.26 9.96
CA GLU A 144 16.25 17.01 9.55
C GLU A 144 17.32 16.13 8.90
N ALA A 145 17.23 14.80 9.05
CA ALA A 145 18.15 13.87 8.42
C ALA A 145 18.09 13.95 6.89
N GLN A 146 19.20 13.60 6.25
CA GLN A 146 19.26 13.52 4.79
C GLN A 146 18.21 12.52 4.28
N PHE A 147 17.48 12.89 3.25
CA PHE A 147 16.48 12.02 2.67
C PHE A 147 17.17 10.86 1.92
N PRO A 148 16.98 9.58 2.34
CA PRO A 148 17.66 8.46 1.73
C PRO A 148 17.20 8.23 0.27
N ALA A 149 18.16 8.01 -0.62
CA ALA A 149 17.88 7.42 -1.93
C ALA A 149 17.38 5.97 -1.76
N PRO A 150 16.63 5.40 -2.73
CA PRO A 150 16.26 3.99 -2.69
C PRO A 150 17.48 3.07 -2.50
N GLY A 151 17.35 2.05 -1.65
CA GLY A 151 18.42 1.12 -1.29
C GLY A 151 19.51 1.69 -0.38
N ARG A 152 19.37 2.93 0.10
CA ARG A 152 20.39 3.59 0.96
C ARG A 152 19.94 3.69 2.41
N THR A 153 20.91 3.55 3.29
CA THR A 153 20.78 3.74 4.74
C THR A 153 21.26 5.13 5.14
N ILE A 154 20.50 5.78 6.02
CA ILE A 154 20.91 7.00 6.71
C ILE A 154 21.11 6.72 8.19
N THR A 155 21.99 7.49 8.83
CA THR A 155 22.23 7.43 10.26
C THR A 155 21.65 8.66 10.94
N VAL A 156 20.77 8.47 11.92
CA VAL A 156 20.20 9.54 12.73
C VAL A 156 20.88 9.51 14.10
N LYS A 157 21.57 10.59 14.44
CA LYS A 157 22.25 10.74 15.74
C LYS A 157 21.36 11.52 16.69
N THR A 158 21.12 10.98 17.87
CA THR A 158 20.30 11.65 18.89
C THR A 158 20.88 11.44 20.27
N PHE A 159 20.67 12.42 21.15
CA PHE A 159 21.07 12.30 22.54
C PHE A 159 19.96 11.63 23.34
N LEU A 160 20.32 10.70 24.22
CA LEU A 160 19.46 10.09 25.21
C LEU A 160 20.06 10.27 26.61
N PRO A 161 19.33 10.85 27.58
CA PRO A 161 19.81 10.96 28.95
C PRO A 161 20.20 9.58 29.51
N GLY A 162 21.39 9.48 30.12
CA GLY A 162 21.93 8.23 30.66
C GLY A 162 22.76 7.40 29.66
N SER A 163 22.36 7.35 28.38
CA SER A 163 23.09 6.58 27.35
C SER A 163 24.05 7.42 26.49
N GLY A 164 23.90 8.75 26.47
CA GLY A 164 24.73 9.64 25.65
C GLY A 164 24.23 9.75 24.21
N THR A 165 25.14 9.82 23.24
CA THR A 165 24.78 9.90 21.82
C THR A 165 24.51 8.50 21.26
N GLU A 166 23.29 8.27 20.79
CA GLU A 166 22.88 7.05 20.12
C GLU A 166 22.72 7.26 18.62
N VAL A 167 22.93 6.19 17.86
CA VAL A 167 22.87 6.17 16.39
C VAL A 167 21.78 5.19 15.96
N SER A 168 20.80 5.66 15.20
CA SER A 168 19.76 4.83 14.60
C SER A 168 19.97 4.74 13.09
N GLU A 169 19.98 3.53 12.54
CA GLU A 169 20.11 3.28 11.11
C GLU A 169 18.75 3.06 10.45
N LEU A 170 18.40 3.92 9.49
CA LEU A 170 17.15 3.86 8.74
C LEU A 170 17.45 3.59 7.26
N CYS A 171 17.06 2.42 6.77
CA CYS A 171 17.23 2.02 5.38
C CYS A 171 15.95 2.26 4.59
N ARG A 172 16.07 2.95 3.44
CA ARG A 172 15.02 3.00 2.45
C ARG A 172 15.17 1.80 1.50
N PRO A 173 14.12 1.02 1.25
CA PRO A 173 14.15 -0.12 0.34
C PRO A 173 14.51 0.31 -1.07
N SER A 174 14.97 -0.63 -1.89
CA SER A 174 15.17 -0.36 -3.32
C SER A 174 13.82 -0.32 -4.04
N ASP A 175 12.95 -1.28 -3.76
CA ASP A 175 11.54 -1.26 -4.13
C ASP A 175 10.63 -1.39 -2.90
N SER A 176 9.99 -0.27 -2.52
CA SER A 176 9.07 -0.23 -1.39
C SER A 176 7.77 -1.02 -1.59
N ARG A 177 7.46 -1.47 -2.81
CA ARG A 177 6.22 -2.22 -3.11
C ARG A 177 6.31 -3.68 -2.67
N LEU A 178 7.50 -4.28 -2.74
CA LEU A 178 7.72 -5.71 -2.52
C LEU A 178 8.55 -6.01 -1.27
N GLU A 179 9.53 -5.17 -0.93
CA GLU A 179 10.56 -5.50 0.07
C GLU A 179 10.11 -5.34 1.54
N HIS A 180 8.84 -5.02 1.78
CA HIS A 180 8.37 -4.51 3.07
C HIS A 180 7.06 -5.10 3.57
N VAL A 181 6.51 -6.06 2.84
CA VAL A 181 5.23 -6.63 3.17
C VAL A 181 5.44 -8.03 3.72
N ASN A 182 4.93 -8.27 4.94
CA ASN A 182 4.97 -9.59 5.55
C ASN A 182 3.79 -10.41 5.05
N PHE A 183 4.06 -11.48 4.31
CA PHE A 183 3.03 -12.39 3.80
C PHE A 183 2.61 -13.44 4.84
N GLU A 184 3.37 -13.64 5.92
CA GLU A 184 3.06 -14.62 6.96
C GLU A 184 1.65 -14.40 7.54
N CYS A 185 1.29 -13.15 7.84
CA CYS A 185 -0.04 -12.83 8.35
C CYS A 185 -1.12 -13.24 7.34
N LEU A 186 -0.94 -12.94 6.05
CA LEU A 186 -1.88 -13.31 4.99
C LEU A 186 -2.08 -14.83 4.91
N PHE A 187 -0.99 -15.60 4.88
CA PHE A 187 -1.05 -17.07 4.82
C PHE A 187 -1.50 -17.73 6.13
N SER A 188 -1.38 -17.03 7.26
CA SER A 188 -1.95 -17.48 8.53
C SER A 188 -3.46 -17.29 8.60
N CYS A 189 -3.99 -16.30 7.88
CA CYS A 189 -5.40 -15.93 7.91
C CYS A 189 -6.23 -16.53 6.77
N LEU A 190 -5.65 -16.72 5.59
CA LEU A 190 -6.36 -17.20 4.40
C LEU A 190 -5.86 -18.57 3.96
N SER A 191 -6.80 -19.45 3.60
CA SER A 191 -6.45 -20.65 2.83
C SER A 191 -5.92 -20.25 1.45
N LEU A 192 -5.07 -21.09 0.86
CA LEU A 192 -4.53 -20.84 -0.48
C LEU A 192 -5.63 -20.63 -1.53
N ARG A 193 -6.70 -21.42 -1.46
CA ARG A 193 -7.88 -21.26 -2.33
C ARG A 193 -8.52 -19.88 -2.15
N LEU A 194 -8.75 -19.44 -0.92
CA LEU A 194 -9.36 -18.14 -0.66
C LEU A 194 -8.42 -16.99 -1.07
N LEU A 195 -7.12 -17.12 -0.84
CA LEU A 195 -6.13 -16.14 -1.31
C LEU A 195 -6.21 -15.97 -2.82
N LEU A 196 -6.24 -17.06 -3.58
CA LEU A 196 -6.31 -17.02 -5.05
C LEU A 196 -7.65 -16.50 -5.55
N ARG A 197 -8.74 -16.79 -4.85
CA ARG A 197 -10.06 -16.18 -5.10
C ARG A 197 -10.01 -14.67 -4.92
N VAL A 198 -9.46 -14.18 -3.81
CA VAL A 198 -9.35 -12.74 -3.58
C VAL A 198 -8.41 -12.09 -4.59
N PHE A 199 -7.29 -12.74 -4.92
CA PHE A 199 -6.37 -12.28 -5.95
C PHE A 199 -7.07 -12.14 -7.31
N SER A 200 -7.85 -13.14 -7.73
CA SER A 200 -8.59 -13.11 -8.99
C SER A 200 -9.67 -12.03 -9.01
N SER A 201 -10.40 -11.84 -7.89
CA SER A 201 -11.36 -10.75 -7.75
C SER A 201 -10.69 -9.38 -7.88
N LEU A 202 -9.50 -9.19 -7.29
CA LEU A 202 -8.72 -7.95 -7.42
C LEU A 202 -8.21 -7.76 -8.85
N LEU A 203 -7.74 -8.81 -9.53
CA LEU A 203 -7.34 -8.69 -10.94
C LEU A 203 -8.49 -8.20 -11.83
N LEU A 204 -9.74 -8.53 -11.49
CA LEU A 204 -10.93 -8.07 -12.20
C LEU A 204 -11.54 -6.79 -11.62
N GLU A 205 -10.81 -6.08 -10.75
CA GLU A 205 -11.26 -4.84 -10.11
C GLU A 205 -12.63 -4.97 -9.45
N ARG A 206 -12.84 -6.06 -8.70
CA ARG A 206 -14.08 -6.26 -7.92
C ARG A 206 -14.03 -5.52 -6.58
N ARG A 207 -15.18 -5.45 -5.92
CA ARG A 207 -15.36 -4.93 -4.56
C ARG A 207 -14.97 -6.00 -3.55
N VAL A 208 -13.93 -5.75 -2.76
CA VAL A 208 -13.39 -6.72 -1.78
C VAL A 208 -13.39 -6.11 -0.37
N ILE A 209 -13.98 -6.82 0.59
CA ILE A 209 -14.00 -6.47 2.01
C ILE A 209 -13.21 -7.52 2.79
N PHE A 210 -12.15 -7.09 3.48
CA PHE A 210 -11.46 -7.90 4.47
C PHE A 210 -12.06 -7.67 5.84
N THR A 211 -12.17 -8.72 6.64
CA THR A 211 -12.67 -8.64 8.02
C THR A 211 -11.70 -9.32 8.98
N ALA A 212 -11.45 -8.70 10.13
CA ALA A 212 -10.67 -9.29 11.20
C ALA A 212 -10.92 -8.58 12.54
N ASP A 213 -10.54 -9.23 13.64
CA ASP A 213 -10.70 -8.66 15.00
C ASP A 213 -9.61 -7.63 15.36
N LYS A 214 -8.51 -7.60 14.59
CA LYS A 214 -7.33 -6.77 14.85
C LYS A 214 -7.00 -5.87 13.66
N LEU A 215 -6.64 -4.62 13.97
CA LEU A 215 -6.21 -3.64 12.97
C LEU A 215 -4.90 -4.06 12.31
N SER A 216 -4.00 -4.66 13.09
CA SER A 216 -2.73 -5.19 12.58
C SER A 216 -2.96 -6.24 11.49
N THR A 217 -3.89 -7.17 11.71
CA THR A 217 -4.21 -8.25 10.77
C THR A 217 -4.86 -7.70 9.50
N LEU A 218 -5.85 -6.82 9.64
CA LEU A 218 -6.50 -6.16 8.49
C LEU A 218 -5.47 -5.45 7.61
N SER A 219 -4.71 -4.54 8.20
CA SER A 219 -3.74 -3.74 7.45
C SER A 219 -2.66 -4.61 6.80
N GLN A 220 -2.10 -5.60 7.50
CA GLN A 220 -1.10 -6.51 6.94
C GLN A 220 -1.65 -7.34 5.77
N CYS A 221 -2.81 -7.97 5.92
CA CYS A 221 -3.43 -8.75 4.84
C CYS A 221 -3.77 -7.87 3.64
N CYS A 222 -4.31 -6.67 3.86
CA CYS A 222 -4.60 -5.74 2.77
C CYS A 222 -3.34 -5.24 2.05
N HIS A 223 -2.25 -4.96 2.77
CA HIS A 223 -0.99 -4.57 2.13
C HIS A 223 -0.36 -5.75 1.37
N ALA A 224 -0.43 -6.96 1.92
CA ALA A 224 0.02 -8.19 1.28
C ALA A 224 -0.69 -8.42 -0.04
N MET A 225 -2.01 -8.38 -0.07
CA MET A 225 -2.77 -8.61 -1.30
C MET A 225 -2.52 -7.55 -2.37
N VAL A 226 -2.36 -6.28 -2.00
CA VAL A 226 -1.96 -5.24 -2.97
C VAL A 226 -0.55 -5.47 -3.52
N ALA A 227 0.40 -5.94 -2.69
CA ALA A 227 1.74 -6.24 -3.15
C ALA A 227 1.78 -7.41 -4.16
N LEU A 228 0.86 -8.37 -4.03
CA LEU A 228 0.72 -9.49 -4.98
C LEU A 228 0.25 -9.05 -6.38
N LEU A 229 -0.26 -7.82 -6.54
CA LEU A 229 -0.68 -7.28 -7.84
C LEU A 229 0.48 -6.76 -8.68
N TYR A 230 1.68 -6.60 -8.10
CA TYR A 230 2.86 -6.11 -8.83
C TYR A 230 3.13 -6.99 -10.07
N PRO A 231 3.30 -6.40 -11.28
CA PRO A 231 3.67 -5.01 -11.59
C PRO A 231 2.53 -4.00 -11.63
N PHE A 232 1.29 -4.46 -11.52
CA PHE A 232 0.11 -3.60 -11.55
C PHE A 232 -0.05 -2.86 -10.24
N VAL A 233 -0.60 -1.65 -10.32
CA VAL A 233 -0.91 -0.81 -9.17
C VAL A 233 -2.41 -0.71 -9.09
N TRP A 234 -3.00 -1.10 -7.96
CA TRP A 234 -4.43 -0.91 -7.70
C TRP A 234 -4.80 0.56 -7.88
N GLN A 235 -5.75 0.86 -8.77
CA GLN A 235 -6.12 2.25 -9.13
C GLN A 235 -7.32 2.79 -8.36
N HIS A 236 -8.07 1.91 -7.69
CA HIS A 236 -9.35 2.26 -7.09
C HIS A 236 -9.24 2.57 -5.59
N THR A 237 -10.39 2.76 -4.94
CA THR A 237 -10.49 3.01 -3.50
C THR A 237 -9.77 1.91 -2.72
N TYR A 238 -8.88 2.33 -1.82
CA TYR A 238 -8.08 1.43 -1.00
C TYR A 238 -8.01 1.95 0.43
N ILE A 239 -8.66 1.23 1.36
CA ILE A 239 -8.78 1.64 2.76
C ILE A 239 -8.52 0.42 3.65
N PRO A 240 -7.26 0.10 3.96
CA PRO A 240 -6.89 -1.09 4.75
C PRO A 240 -7.56 -1.17 6.13
N VAL A 241 -7.95 -0.02 6.67
CA VAL A 241 -8.68 0.12 7.93
C VAL A 241 -9.76 1.17 7.73
N LEU A 242 -11.00 0.73 7.54
CA LEU A 242 -12.18 1.55 7.36
C LEU A 242 -12.84 1.83 8.72
N PRO A 243 -12.97 3.10 9.14
CA PRO A 243 -13.75 3.45 10.32
C PRO A 243 -15.22 3.11 10.13
N SER A 244 -15.89 2.64 11.17
CA SER A 244 -17.33 2.33 11.11
C SER A 244 -18.22 3.55 10.84
N ALA A 245 -17.78 4.77 11.18
CA ALA A 245 -18.47 6.00 10.78
C ALA A 245 -18.53 6.22 9.26
N MET A 246 -17.71 5.48 8.50
CA MET A 246 -17.60 5.62 7.05
C MET A 246 -18.07 4.35 6.34
N LEU A 247 -18.84 3.49 7.03
CA LEU A 247 -19.26 2.20 6.51
C LEU A 247 -20.02 2.32 5.19
N ASP A 248 -20.81 3.39 5.01
CA ASP A 248 -21.58 3.67 3.80
C ASP A 248 -20.76 3.66 2.49
N ILE A 249 -19.43 3.81 2.58
CA ILE A 249 -18.56 3.72 1.40
C ILE A 249 -18.66 2.36 0.70
N VAL A 250 -18.98 1.29 1.43
CA VAL A 250 -19.10 -0.07 0.85
C VAL A 250 -20.30 -0.20 -0.09
N CYS A 251 -21.23 0.75 -0.05
CA CYS A 251 -22.38 0.83 -0.96
C CYS A 251 -22.03 1.48 -2.31
N THR A 252 -20.79 1.94 -2.51
CA THR A 252 -20.36 2.51 -3.80
C THR A 252 -20.41 1.45 -4.91
N PRO A 253 -20.85 1.81 -6.13
CA PRO A 253 -20.82 0.89 -7.26
C PRO A 253 -19.41 0.71 -7.84
N THR A 254 -18.45 1.56 -7.45
CA THR A 254 -17.08 1.51 -7.95
C THR A 254 -16.26 0.41 -7.26
N PRO A 255 -15.22 -0.13 -7.93
CA PRO A 255 -14.30 -1.07 -7.31
C PRO A 255 -13.68 -0.51 -6.03
N PHE A 256 -13.45 -1.37 -5.05
CA PHE A 256 -12.72 -0.99 -3.84
C PHE A 256 -12.09 -2.21 -3.16
N MET A 257 -11.10 -1.92 -2.33
CA MET A 257 -10.54 -2.87 -1.40
C MET A 257 -10.50 -2.20 -0.02
N VAL A 258 -11.29 -2.71 0.92
CA VAL A 258 -11.40 -2.14 2.28
C VAL A 258 -11.23 -3.20 3.35
N GLY A 259 -10.71 -2.81 4.51
CA GLY A 259 -10.61 -3.66 5.70
C GLY A 259 -11.52 -3.14 6.80
N LEU A 260 -12.37 -4.01 7.36
CA LEU A 260 -13.38 -3.67 8.36
C LEU A 260 -13.18 -4.53 9.61
N LEU A 261 -13.25 -3.91 10.79
CA LEU A 261 -13.22 -4.68 12.04
C LEU A 261 -14.46 -5.57 12.17
N SER A 262 -14.30 -6.78 12.69
CA SER A 262 -15.41 -7.73 12.90
C SER A 262 -16.56 -7.14 13.71
N SER A 263 -16.26 -6.19 14.61
CA SER A 263 -17.26 -5.45 15.40
C SER A 263 -18.28 -4.66 14.55
N SER A 264 -17.95 -4.39 13.29
CA SER A 264 -18.81 -3.66 12.35
C SER A 264 -19.58 -4.59 11.40
N LEU A 265 -19.37 -5.90 11.47
CA LEU A 265 -20.13 -6.88 10.68
C LEU A 265 -21.66 -6.77 10.83
N PRO A 266 -22.23 -6.55 12.04
CA PRO A 266 -23.68 -6.42 12.17
C PRO A 266 -24.26 -5.25 11.36
N GLN A 267 -23.54 -4.13 11.29
CA GLN A 267 -23.94 -2.98 10.48
C GLN A 267 -23.76 -3.26 8.99
N LEU A 268 -22.74 -4.03 8.62
CA LEU A 268 -22.49 -4.40 7.22
C LEU A 268 -23.61 -5.28 6.66
N THR A 269 -24.15 -6.21 7.45
CA THR A 269 -25.23 -7.11 7.03
C THR A 269 -26.57 -6.40 6.78
N GLU A 270 -26.74 -5.18 7.28
CA GLU A 270 -27.93 -4.36 7.03
C GLU A 270 -27.85 -3.61 5.68
N LEU A 271 -26.68 -3.58 5.05
CA LEU A 271 -26.46 -2.86 3.80
C LEU A 271 -26.79 -3.74 2.58
N PRO A 272 -27.28 -3.14 1.48
CA PRO A 272 -27.65 -3.86 0.26
C PRO A 272 -26.41 -4.28 -0.54
N LEU A 273 -25.71 -5.31 -0.08
CA LEU A 273 -24.52 -5.86 -0.73
C LEU A 273 -24.87 -7.06 -1.61
N GLU A 274 -24.33 -7.07 -2.83
CA GLU A 274 -24.45 -8.21 -3.75
C GLU A 274 -23.24 -9.13 -3.59
N GLU A 275 -23.49 -10.41 -3.27
CA GLU A 275 -22.46 -11.45 -3.27
C GLU A 275 -22.21 -11.95 -4.69
N LEU A 276 -20.94 -12.07 -5.08
CA LEU A 276 -20.55 -12.62 -6.40
C LEU A 276 -20.14 -14.09 -6.24
N ASP A 277 -20.90 -14.99 -6.87
CA ASP A 277 -20.83 -16.43 -6.60
C ASP A 277 -19.83 -17.21 -7.48
N ASP A 278 -19.38 -16.67 -8.62
CA ASP A 278 -18.73 -17.48 -9.67
C ASP A 278 -17.21 -17.27 -9.85
N GLU A 279 -16.43 -17.41 -8.76
CA GLU A 279 -15.03 -16.95 -8.70
C GLU A 279 -13.95 -18.04 -8.88
N ASP A 280 -14.29 -19.33 -8.73
CA ASP A 280 -13.30 -20.43 -8.74
C ASP A 280 -12.71 -20.70 -10.14
N SER A 281 -13.19 -20.01 -11.19
CA SER A 281 -12.80 -20.24 -12.59
C SER A 281 -12.21 -19.03 -13.31
N ILE A 282 -11.91 -17.94 -12.59
CA ILE A 282 -11.39 -16.70 -13.20
C ILE A 282 -9.97 -16.90 -13.74
N LEU A 283 -9.07 -17.47 -12.93
CA LEU A 283 -7.67 -17.60 -13.32
C LEU A 283 -7.49 -18.71 -14.37
N PRO A 284 -6.56 -18.56 -15.33
CA PRO A 284 -6.21 -19.65 -16.24
C PRO A 284 -5.70 -20.88 -15.45
N PRO A 285 -6.31 -22.08 -15.61
CA PRO A 285 -6.04 -23.22 -14.71
C PRO A 285 -4.56 -23.61 -14.60
N LYS A 286 -3.82 -23.56 -15.72
CA LYS A 286 -2.38 -23.86 -15.72
C LYS A 286 -1.56 -22.88 -14.88
N LEU A 287 -1.87 -21.58 -14.99
CA LEU A 287 -1.20 -20.54 -14.22
C LEU A 287 -1.55 -20.65 -12.74
N GLN A 288 -2.82 -20.92 -12.43
CA GLN A 288 -3.27 -21.14 -11.07
C GLN A 288 -2.57 -22.35 -10.43
N SER A 289 -2.55 -23.51 -11.09
CA SER A 289 -1.86 -24.69 -10.57
C SER A 289 -0.35 -24.46 -10.41
N ALA A 290 0.29 -23.72 -11.32
CA ALA A 290 1.70 -23.35 -11.17
C ALA A 290 1.92 -22.48 -9.93
N LEU A 291 1.04 -21.52 -9.68
CA LEU A 291 1.08 -20.66 -8.51
C LEU A 291 0.85 -21.45 -7.22
N GLU A 292 -0.16 -22.32 -7.18
CA GLU A 292 -0.45 -23.19 -6.03
C GLU A 292 0.76 -24.04 -5.63
N ASN A 293 1.38 -24.72 -6.61
CA ASN A 293 2.56 -25.56 -6.40
C ASN A 293 3.76 -24.81 -5.80
N VAL A 294 3.93 -23.54 -6.15
CA VAL A 294 5.02 -22.71 -5.61
C VAL A 294 4.68 -22.23 -4.20
N LEU A 295 3.43 -21.79 -3.97
CA LEU A 295 2.99 -21.24 -2.70
C LEU A 295 2.90 -22.29 -1.59
N GLU A 296 2.66 -23.56 -1.93
CA GLU A 296 2.70 -24.67 -0.96
C GLU A 296 4.08 -24.86 -0.30
N ARG A 297 5.17 -24.42 -0.95
CA ARG A 297 6.55 -24.60 -0.47
C ARG A 297 7.04 -23.51 0.51
N ARG A 298 6.21 -22.48 0.76
CA ARG A 298 6.30 -21.41 1.80
C ARG A 298 7.68 -20.81 2.11
N ARG A 299 8.03 -19.69 1.45
CA ARG A 299 8.99 -18.67 1.90
C ARG A 299 8.60 -17.28 1.34
N ASP A 300 8.69 -16.21 2.12
CA ASP A 300 8.18 -14.88 1.72
C ASP A 300 8.75 -14.35 0.40
N THR A 301 10.07 -14.47 0.18
CA THR A 301 10.70 -14.03 -1.07
C THR A 301 10.24 -14.83 -2.28
N VAL A 302 9.88 -16.11 -2.07
CA VAL A 302 9.35 -16.98 -3.11
C VAL A 302 7.91 -16.60 -3.48
N VAL A 303 7.15 -15.99 -2.54
CA VAL A 303 5.78 -15.55 -2.80
C VAL A 303 5.79 -14.43 -3.85
N SER A 304 6.49 -13.32 -3.60
CA SER A 304 6.51 -12.21 -4.57
C SER A 304 7.02 -12.65 -5.94
N GLU A 305 8.05 -13.50 -5.98
CA GLU A 305 8.58 -14.04 -7.24
C GLU A 305 7.57 -14.90 -7.99
N ALA A 306 6.76 -15.72 -7.29
CA ALA A 306 5.74 -16.55 -7.90
C ALA A 306 4.67 -15.70 -8.63
N PHE A 307 4.20 -14.64 -7.98
CA PHE A 307 3.22 -13.73 -8.58
C PHE A 307 3.82 -12.89 -9.71
N VAL A 308 5.09 -12.48 -9.61
CA VAL A 308 5.77 -11.82 -10.72
C VAL A 308 5.88 -12.75 -11.93
N ARG A 309 6.27 -14.01 -11.72
CA ARG A 309 6.33 -15.01 -12.80
C ARG A 309 4.95 -15.23 -13.43
N PHE A 310 3.88 -15.27 -12.63
CA PHE A 310 2.51 -15.32 -13.14
C PHE A 310 2.23 -14.17 -14.12
N PHE A 311 2.60 -12.93 -13.78
CA PHE A 311 2.41 -11.79 -14.67
C PHE A 311 3.35 -11.76 -15.87
N VAL A 312 4.59 -12.23 -15.72
CA VAL A 312 5.52 -12.37 -16.85
C VAL A 312 4.95 -13.35 -17.89
N GLU A 313 4.37 -14.47 -17.45
CA GLU A 313 3.74 -15.43 -18.36
C GLU A 313 2.45 -14.87 -18.99
N LEU A 314 1.70 -14.06 -18.24
CA LEU A 314 0.44 -13.49 -18.68
C LEU A 314 0.59 -12.31 -19.65
N VAL A 315 1.51 -11.38 -19.35
CA VAL A 315 1.63 -10.09 -20.05
C VAL A 315 3.05 -9.75 -20.51
N GLY A 316 4.07 -10.56 -20.21
CA GLY A 316 5.48 -10.21 -20.48
C GLY A 316 5.82 -9.96 -21.95
N HIS A 317 4.99 -10.41 -22.89
CA HIS A 317 5.13 -10.15 -24.33
C HIS A 317 4.56 -8.79 -24.78
N TYR A 318 3.99 -7.99 -23.88
CA TYR A 318 3.44 -6.65 -24.18
C TYR A 318 4.36 -5.73 -25.01
N PRO A 319 5.72 -5.71 -24.83
CA PRO A 319 6.57 -4.75 -25.56
C PRO A 319 6.55 -4.95 -27.07
N LEU A 320 6.26 -6.18 -27.53
CA LEU A 320 6.13 -6.54 -28.95
C LEU A 320 4.90 -5.90 -29.61
N PHE A 321 3.94 -5.46 -28.81
CA PHE A 321 2.65 -4.93 -29.26
C PHE A 321 2.52 -3.42 -29.02
N ILE A 322 3.54 -2.76 -28.48
CA ILE A 322 3.62 -1.30 -28.48
C ILE A 322 4.33 -0.86 -29.76
N THR A 323 3.60 -0.29 -30.70
CA THR A 323 4.10 0.17 -32.00
C THR A 323 4.13 1.68 -32.06
N GLY A 324 5.20 2.28 -32.59
CA GLY A 324 5.19 3.68 -33.03
C GLY A 324 4.95 3.73 -34.53
N GLU A 325 4.21 4.72 -35.02
CA GLU A 325 4.09 4.93 -36.48
C GLU A 325 5.50 5.05 -37.09
N ARG A 326 5.75 4.32 -38.19
CA ARG A 326 6.96 4.55 -38.98
C ARG A 326 6.76 5.86 -39.70
N GLU A 327 7.76 6.73 -39.67
CA GLU A 327 7.86 7.82 -40.64
C GLU A 327 7.92 7.17 -42.03
N ASP A 328 6.77 7.03 -42.69
CA ASP A 328 6.73 6.76 -44.10
C ASP A 328 7.46 7.93 -44.77
N GLY A 329 8.60 7.62 -45.39
CA GLY A 329 9.61 8.59 -45.77
C GLY A 329 9.12 9.57 -46.83
N TYR A 330 8.44 10.63 -46.40
CA TYR A 330 8.40 11.95 -47.05
C TYR A 330 7.63 12.93 -46.16
N SER A 331 8.26 13.48 -45.12
CA SER A 331 7.98 14.84 -44.63
C SER A 331 8.90 15.21 -43.48
N SER A 332 9.55 16.34 -43.66
CA SER A 332 10.50 16.98 -42.78
C SER A 332 9.83 17.62 -41.55
N SER A 333 10.61 17.75 -40.47
CA SER A 333 10.54 18.83 -39.47
C SER A 333 9.34 18.89 -38.49
N SER A 334 9.01 17.80 -37.80
CA SER A 334 8.32 17.91 -36.51
C SER A 334 9.19 17.36 -35.38
N SER A 335 9.60 18.24 -34.47
CA SER A 335 10.29 17.90 -33.22
C SER A 335 9.36 17.22 -32.19
N SER A 336 8.26 16.62 -32.64
CA SER A 336 7.23 16.05 -31.78
C SER A 336 7.42 14.53 -31.74
N PRO A 337 7.50 13.91 -30.55
CA PRO A 337 7.62 12.46 -30.44
C PRO A 337 6.41 11.77 -31.08
N VAL A 338 6.68 10.79 -31.94
CA VAL A 338 5.63 9.98 -32.58
C VAL A 338 4.86 9.21 -31.50
N PRO A 339 3.51 9.28 -31.47
CA PRO A 339 2.73 8.55 -30.49
C PRO A 339 2.92 7.04 -30.67
N CYS A 340 3.15 6.35 -29.55
CA CYS A 340 3.13 4.90 -29.47
C CYS A 340 1.71 4.42 -29.17
N SER A 341 1.29 3.31 -29.77
CA SER A 341 -0.01 2.68 -29.55
C SER A 341 0.12 1.18 -29.29
N PHE A 342 -0.71 0.66 -28.40
CA PHE A 342 -0.77 -0.73 -28.00
C PHE A 342 -1.76 -1.54 -28.84
N GLN A 343 -1.25 -2.55 -29.53
CA GLN A 343 -1.98 -3.45 -30.42
C GLN A 343 -2.74 -4.52 -29.60
N ARG A 344 -3.84 -4.11 -28.97
CA ARG A 344 -4.68 -4.92 -28.07
C ARG A 344 -5.02 -6.31 -28.61
N GLU A 345 -5.55 -6.36 -29.82
CA GLU A 345 -5.97 -7.61 -30.48
C GLU A 345 -4.79 -8.52 -30.83
N GLY A 346 -3.69 -7.94 -31.30
CA GLY A 346 -2.47 -8.67 -31.60
C GLY A 346 -1.88 -9.32 -30.34
N PHE A 347 -1.80 -8.55 -29.26
CA PHE A 347 -1.29 -9.00 -27.96
C PHE A 347 -2.07 -10.20 -27.43
N ARG A 348 -3.41 -10.12 -27.47
CA ARG A 348 -4.29 -11.22 -27.06
C ARG A 348 -4.12 -12.45 -27.96
N LYS A 349 -4.14 -12.27 -29.29
CA LYS A 349 -4.07 -13.39 -30.25
C LYS A 349 -2.72 -14.09 -30.27
N ALA A 350 -1.65 -13.44 -29.83
CA ALA A 350 -0.32 -14.02 -29.71
C ALA A 350 -0.24 -15.13 -28.64
N ILE A 351 -1.17 -15.18 -27.69
CA ILE A 351 -1.21 -16.23 -26.67
C ILE A 351 -1.86 -17.50 -27.23
N PRO A 352 -1.16 -18.66 -27.25
CA PRO A 352 -1.72 -19.92 -27.76
C PRO A 352 -2.90 -20.42 -26.90
N SER A 353 -2.79 -20.28 -25.58
CA SER A 353 -3.75 -20.82 -24.61
C SER A 353 -5.11 -20.11 -24.68
N LYS A 354 -6.18 -20.87 -24.95
CA LYS A 354 -7.56 -20.35 -25.01
C LYS A 354 -8.03 -19.80 -23.66
N SER A 355 -7.68 -20.45 -22.55
CA SER A 355 -8.06 -19.99 -21.20
C SER A 355 -7.40 -18.66 -20.85
N VAL A 356 -6.12 -18.51 -21.18
CA VAL A 356 -5.39 -17.25 -20.96
C VAL A 356 -5.96 -16.14 -21.85
N ARG A 357 -6.29 -16.43 -23.12
CA ARG A 357 -6.96 -15.45 -24.00
C ARG A 357 -8.29 -14.97 -23.45
N ARG A 358 -9.13 -15.88 -22.93
CA ARG A 358 -10.41 -15.53 -22.30
C ARG A 358 -10.23 -14.71 -21.02
N PHE A 359 -9.20 -15.00 -20.23
CA PHE A 359 -8.89 -14.18 -19.07
C PHE A 359 -8.43 -12.78 -19.48
N LEU A 360 -7.52 -12.68 -20.47
CA LEU A 360 -7.02 -11.41 -20.99
C LEU A 360 -8.15 -10.53 -21.57
N GLU A 361 -9.18 -11.12 -22.17
CA GLU A 361 -10.38 -10.38 -22.64
C GLU A 361 -11.00 -9.51 -21.56
N VAL A 362 -11.05 -10.00 -20.32
CA VAL A 362 -11.64 -9.27 -19.21
C VAL A 362 -10.58 -8.44 -18.49
N PHE A 363 -9.42 -9.03 -18.22
CA PHE A 363 -8.34 -8.37 -17.48
C PHE A 363 -7.84 -7.09 -18.19
N MET A 364 -7.78 -7.10 -19.52
CA MET A 364 -7.31 -5.95 -20.27
C MET A 364 -8.31 -4.78 -20.27
N GLU A 365 -9.57 -4.97 -19.85
CA GLU A 365 -10.57 -3.90 -19.67
C GLU A 365 -10.39 -3.15 -18.33
N THR A 366 -9.50 -3.62 -17.47
CA THR A 366 -9.28 -3.05 -16.13
C THR A 366 -8.48 -1.75 -16.20
N GLN A 367 -8.73 -0.85 -15.25
CA GLN A 367 -7.97 0.38 -15.08
C GLN A 367 -6.49 0.09 -14.77
N MET A 368 -6.20 -0.95 -14.00
CA MET A 368 -4.86 -1.43 -13.71
C MET A 368 -4.08 -1.76 -14.99
N PHE A 369 -4.69 -2.51 -15.92
CA PHE A 369 -4.04 -2.86 -17.18
C PHE A 369 -3.87 -1.64 -18.08
N GLY A 370 -4.90 -0.79 -18.18
CA GLY A 370 -4.84 0.45 -18.94
C GLY A 370 -3.68 1.34 -18.50
N TRP A 371 -3.59 1.62 -17.18
CA TRP A 371 -2.51 2.42 -16.60
C TRP A 371 -1.13 1.81 -16.83
N PHE A 372 -1.03 0.48 -16.67
CA PHE A 372 0.21 -0.26 -16.90
C PHE A 372 0.73 -0.06 -18.34
N ILE A 373 -0.14 -0.13 -19.35
CA ILE A 373 0.23 0.07 -20.75
C ILE A 373 0.54 1.54 -21.04
N GLU A 374 -0.31 2.47 -20.60
CA GLU A 374 -0.15 3.91 -20.82
C GLU A 374 1.21 4.42 -20.31
N GLU A 375 1.61 4.00 -19.09
CA GLU A 375 2.90 4.35 -18.52
C GLU A 375 4.08 3.86 -19.41
N ARG A 376 3.95 2.68 -20.03
CA ARG A 376 4.98 2.12 -20.91
C ARG A 376 4.97 2.74 -22.31
N GLU A 377 3.82 3.15 -22.82
CA GLU A 377 3.71 3.92 -24.07
C GLU A 377 4.42 5.28 -23.93
N LEU A 378 4.13 6.00 -22.85
CA LEU A 378 4.79 7.28 -22.53
C LEU A 378 6.30 7.10 -22.34
N HIS A 379 6.72 6.03 -21.66
CA HIS A 379 8.15 5.76 -21.47
C HIS A 379 8.89 5.47 -22.78
N ARG A 380 8.28 4.72 -23.71
CA ARG A 380 8.87 4.42 -25.01
C ARG A 380 8.99 5.67 -25.89
N GLN A 381 8.06 6.61 -25.74
CA GLN A 381 8.15 7.95 -26.35
C GLN A 381 9.30 8.76 -25.73
N ALA A 382 9.42 8.74 -24.40
CA ALA A 382 10.48 9.44 -23.68
C ALA A 382 11.89 8.88 -23.92
N LEU A 383 12.07 7.57 -24.10
CA LEU A 383 13.37 6.98 -24.45
C LEU A 383 13.88 7.42 -25.83
N ARG A 384 13.02 7.97 -26.69
CA ARG A 384 13.41 8.59 -27.97
C ARG A 384 13.73 10.09 -27.87
N GLY A 385 13.43 10.74 -26.74
CA GLY A 385 13.76 12.14 -26.45
C GLY A 385 14.61 12.23 -25.18
N THR A 386 15.91 12.49 -25.32
CA THR A 386 16.92 12.45 -24.24
C THR A 386 16.50 13.08 -22.90
N GLU A 387 16.88 12.36 -21.83
CA GLU A 387 17.14 12.76 -20.44
C GLU A 387 16.03 13.51 -19.67
N VAL A 388 15.37 12.78 -18.76
CA VAL A 388 14.96 13.17 -17.38
C VAL A 388 13.81 12.25 -16.93
N TRP A 389 14.08 11.04 -16.40
CA TRP A 389 13.05 10.24 -15.69
C TRP A 389 13.66 9.29 -14.63
N GLN A 390 14.08 9.84 -13.48
CA GLN A 390 14.72 9.09 -12.38
C GLN A 390 13.77 8.51 -11.32
N GLN A 391 12.46 8.43 -11.57
CA GLN A 391 11.53 7.73 -10.65
C GLN A 391 10.70 6.61 -11.31
N ALA A 392 10.48 6.67 -12.63
CA ALA A 392 9.92 5.54 -13.40
C ALA A 392 10.96 4.44 -13.69
N GLN A 393 12.26 4.77 -13.65
CA GLN A 393 13.37 3.89 -14.01
C GLN A 393 13.41 2.57 -13.22
N VAL A 394 13.17 2.58 -11.90
CA VAL A 394 13.27 1.37 -11.07
C VAL A 394 12.11 0.40 -11.35
N GLN A 395 10.92 0.92 -11.65
CA GLN A 395 9.71 0.10 -11.82
C GLN A 395 9.69 -0.67 -13.14
N ILE A 396 10.20 -0.03 -14.19
CA ILE A 396 10.34 -0.58 -15.53
C ILE A 396 11.53 -1.53 -15.57
N GLN A 397 12.66 -1.17 -14.97
CA GLN A 397 13.87 -2.01 -14.98
C GLN A 397 13.68 -3.35 -14.28
N VAL A 398 12.91 -3.48 -13.20
CA VAL A 398 12.73 -4.79 -12.54
C VAL A 398 11.93 -5.75 -13.41
N MET A 399 10.80 -5.34 -13.99
CA MET A 399 10.08 -6.24 -14.90
C MET A 399 10.78 -6.38 -16.25
N ASP A 400 11.33 -5.32 -16.83
CA ASP A 400 12.07 -5.43 -18.09
C ASP A 400 13.36 -6.25 -17.91
N SER A 401 14.03 -6.18 -16.75
CA SER A 401 15.16 -7.08 -16.43
C SER A 401 14.69 -8.49 -16.16
N LEU A 402 13.56 -8.73 -15.48
CA LEU A 402 13.01 -10.07 -15.29
C LEU A 402 12.50 -10.67 -16.61
N VAL A 403 11.92 -9.87 -17.50
CA VAL A 403 11.53 -10.26 -18.86
C VAL A 403 12.77 -10.56 -19.71
N GLN A 404 13.79 -9.68 -19.70
CA GLN A 404 15.07 -9.91 -20.38
C GLN A 404 15.79 -11.15 -19.85
N ASN A 405 15.80 -11.36 -18.53
CA ASN A 405 16.39 -12.53 -17.88
C ASN A 405 15.58 -13.80 -18.17
N SER A 406 14.24 -13.74 -18.22
CA SER A 406 13.37 -14.87 -18.57
C SER A 406 13.53 -15.29 -20.04
N PHE A 407 13.71 -14.32 -20.96
CA PHE A 407 14.04 -14.60 -22.36
C PHE A 407 15.46 -15.17 -22.52
N SER A 408 16.40 -14.84 -21.64
CA SER A 408 17.73 -15.47 -21.61
C SER A 408 17.69 -16.92 -21.11
N PHE A 409 16.80 -17.22 -20.16
CA PHE A 409 16.63 -18.57 -19.61
C PHE A 409 15.90 -19.52 -20.59
N LEU A 410 14.97 -19.00 -21.41
CA LEU A 410 14.27 -19.76 -22.45
C LEU A 410 15.11 -20.08 -23.69
N ARG A 411 16.35 -19.58 -23.79
CA ARG A 411 17.30 -19.93 -24.87
C ARG A 411 18.33 -20.99 -24.48
N THR A 412 18.28 -21.51 -23.26
CA THR A 412 19.21 -22.57 -22.83
C THR A 412 18.55 -23.52 -21.84
N VAL A 413 17.62 -24.34 -22.34
CA VAL A 413 17.46 -25.77 -22.00
C VAL A 413 16.95 -26.47 -23.26
#